data_AF-A0A933QCE7-F1
#
_entry.id   AF-A0A933QCE7-F1
#
_cell.length_a   1.000
_cell.length_b   1.000
_cell.length_c   1.000
_cell.angle_alpha   90.00
_cell.angle_beta   90.00
_cell.angle_gamma   90.00
#
_symmetry.space_group_name_H-M   'P 1'
#
loop_
_entity.id
_entity.type
_entity.pdbx_description
1 polymer ?
#
loop_
_entity_poly.entity_id
_entity_poly.type
_entity_poly.pdbx_seq_one_letter_code
_entity_poly.pdbx_strand_id
1 'polypeptide(L)'
;MELSALRVTEHRYVFAGVGLGLLVSVVLAWPAPADYVLANATFFWGSQLAVLAVIAFFRPSPLVIAGAAIALAIFLAAFGAWVFSLPHSEGEVWIGYVICLPGALIGAKLASDFVVRRFDLSALRAVSAVTGMVLAGIAANLAIVAMALHA
;
A
#
# COMPACT_ATOMS: atom_id res chain seq x y z
N MET A 1 8.60 26.65 16.66
CA MET A 1 7.25 26.75 16.06
C MET A 1 7.19 26.13 14.65
N GLU A 2 8.26 26.19 13.85
CA GLU A 2 8.30 25.50 12.53
C GLU A 2 8.30 23.96 12.61
N LEU A 3 9.05 23.37 13.56
CA LEU A 3 9.13 21.91 13.72
C LEU A 3 7.78 21.25 14.05
N SER A 4 6.90 21.94 14.78
CA SER A 4 5.55 21.45 15.08
C SER A 4 4.64 21.50 13.86
N ALA A 5 4.74 22.53 13.01
CA ALA A 5 3.92 22.68 11.81
C ALA A 5 4.30 21.64 10.73
N LEU A 6 5.60 21.35 10.58
CA LEU A 6 6.11 20.29 9.71
C LEU A 6 5.54 18.93 10.12
N ARG A 7 5.68 18.55 11.40
CA ARG A 7 5.14 17.27 11.91
C ARG A 7 3.63 17.15 11.71
N VAL A 8 2.86 18.20 11.96
CA VAL A 8 1.40 18.18 11.73
C VAL A 8 1.08 17.88 10.27
N THR A 9 1.82 18.48 9.33
CA THR A 9 1.63 18.24 7.90
C THR A 9 1.95 16.80 7.50
N GLU A 10 3.03 16.22 8.03
CA GLU A 10 3.40 14.83 7.77
C GLU A 10 2.33 13.83 8.23
N HIS A 11 1.77 14.04 9.43
CA HIS A 11 0.71 13.16 9.96
C HIS A 11 -0.57 13.26 9.13
N ARG A 12 -0.89 14.44 8.58
CA ARG A 12 -2.05 14.59 7.68
C ARG A 12 -1.91 13.71 6.44
N TYR A 13 -0.71 13.57 5.88
CA TYR A 13 -0.48 12.65 4.76
C TYR A 13 -0.65 11.19 5.16
N VAL A 14 -0.22 10.80 6.37
CA VAL A 14 -0.45 9.44 6.89
C VAL A 14 -1.94 9.16 7.01
N PHE A 15 -2.69 10.05 7.66
CA PHE A 15 -4.14 9.90 7.82
C PHE A 15 -4.87 9.87 6.47
N ALA A 16 -4.46 10.71 5.51
CA ALA A 16 -5.01 10.70 4.17
C ALA A 16 -4.74 9.37 3.45
N GLY A 17 -3.51 8.84 3.52
CA GLY A 17 -3.15 7.56 2.91
C GLY A 17 -3.89 6.37 3.52
N VAL A 18 -3.94 6.29 4.85
CA VAL A 18 -4.67 5.22 5.56
C VAL A 18 -6.17 5.32 5.32
N GLY A 19 -6.73 6.53 5.34
CA GLY A 19 -8.14 6.79 5.03
C GLY A 19 -8.50 6.42 3.60
N LEU A 20 -7.61 6.69 2.64
CA LEU A 20 -7.76 6.25 1.25
C LEU A 20 -7.76 4.72 1.16
N GLY A 21 -6.85 4.04 1.86
CA GLY A 21 -6.81 2.58 1.94
C GLY A 21 -8.11 1.98 2.49
N LEU A 22 -8.66 2.58 3.55
CA LEU A 22 -9.96 2.19 4.11
C LEU A 22 -11.09 2.39 3.10
N LEU A 23 -11.15 3.56 2.47
CA LEU A 23 -12.17 3.87 1.45
C LEU A 23 -12.16 2.85 0.32
N VAL A 24 -10.99 2.56 -0.25
CA VAL A 24 -10.83 1.55 -1.32
C VAL A 24 -11.27 0.17 -0.83
N SER A 25 -10.91 -0.22 0.39
CA SER A 25 -11.30 -1.51 0.97
C SER A 25 -12.81 -1.67 1.09
N VAL A 26 -13.50 -0.61 1.53
CA VAL A 26 -14.98 -0.59 1.62
C VAL A 26 -15.61 -0.63 0.23
N VAL A 27 -15.09 0.17 -0.72
CA VAL A 27 -15.61 0.21 -2.10
C VAL A 27 -15.50 -1.16 -2.77
N LEU A 28 -14.37 -1.86 -2.62
CA LEU A 28 -14.18 -3.19 -3.21
C LEU A 28 -15.00 -4.27 -2.52
N ALA A 29 -15.31 -4.11 -1.23
CA ALA A 29 -16.13 -5.05 -0.49
C ALA A 29 -17.64 -4.88 -0.76
N TRP A 30 -18.08 -3.70 -1.21
CA TRP A 30 -19.49 -3.33 -1.39
C TRP A 30 -20.31 -4.26 -2.32
N PRO A 31 -19.75 -4.79 -3.43
CA PRO A 31 -20.50 -5.70 -4.32
C PRO A 31 -20.79 -7.07 -3.70
N ALA A 32 -20.15 -7.43 -2.58
CA ALA A 32 -20.36 -8.71 -1.92
C ALA A 32 -21.75 -8.78 -1.24
N PRO A 33 -22.29 -9.99 -1.00
CA PRO A 33 -23.48 -10.15 -0.17
C PRO A 33 -23.27 -9.50 1.21
N ALA A 34 -24.34 -8.95 1.79
CA ALA A 34 -24.28 -8.12 3.01
C ALA A 34 -23.45 -8.75 4.15
N ASP A 35 -23.55 -10.07 4.33
CA ASP A 35 -22.86 -10.82 5.37
C ASP A 35 -21.32 -10.85 5.19
N TYR A 36 -20.84 -10.63 3.97
CA TYR A 36 -19.41 -10.67 3.62
C TYR A 36 -18.78 -9.29 3.43
N VAL A 37 -19.57 -8.21 3.33
CA VAL A 37 -19.06 -6.84 3.11
C VAL A 37 -18.08 -6.45 4.21
N LEU A 38 -18.44 -6.67 5.48
CA LEU A 38 -17.57 -6.34 6.60
C LEU A 38 -16.31 -7.22 6.62
N ALA A 39 -16.47 -8.54 6.42
CA ALA A 39 -15.36 -9.48 6.39
C ALA A 39 -14.33 -9.10 5.30
N ASN A 40 -14.79 -8.82 4.08
CA ASN A 40 -13.93 -8.43 2.97
C ASN A 40 -13.26 -7.07 3.20
N ALA A 41 -14.00 -6.08 3.70
CA ALA A 41 -13.44 -4.77 4.02
C ALA A 41 -12.35 -4.89 5.10
N THR A 42 -12.58 -5.68 6.15
CA THR A 42 -11.59 -5.92 7.21
C THR A 42 -10.39 -6.71 6.73
N PHE A 43 -10.56 -7.65 5.79
CA PHE A 43 -9.46 -8.39 5.18
C PHE A 43 -8.56 -7.45 4.38
N PHE A 44 -9.12 -6.69 3.43
CA PHE A 44 -8.36 -5.78 2.58
C PHE A 44 -7.70 -4.64 3.35
N TRP A 45 -8.40 -4.08 4.34
CA TRP A 45 -7.82 -3.02 5.15
C TRP A 45 -6.82 -3.57 6.17
N GLY A 46 -7.12 -4.72 6.78
CA GLY A 46 -6.27 -5.40 7.75
C GLY A 46 -4.93 -5.82 7.16
N SER A 47 -4.90 -6.32 5.93
CA SER A 47 -3.64 -6.64 5.23
C SER A 47 -2.78 -5.40 5.00
N GLN A 48 -3.37 -4.26 4.62
CA GLN A 48 -2.64 -3.00 4.49
C GLN A 48 -2.07 -2.55 5.83
N LEU A 49 -2.88 -2.61 6.90
CA LEU A 49 -2.41 -2.26 8.24
C LEU A 49 -1.29 -3.16 8.72
N ALA A 50 -1.34 -4.47 8.42
CA ALA A 50 -0.26 -5.39 8.74
C ALA A 50 1.04 -4.98 8.06
N VAL A 51 1.01 -4.66 6.77
CA VAL A 51 2.20 -4.15 6.04
C VAL A 51 2.70 -2.84 6.64
N LEU A 52 1.81 -1.89 6.92
CA LEU A 52 2.18 -0.61 7.52
C LEU A 52 2.76 -0.77 8.93
N ALA A 53 2.25 -1.71 9.72
CA ALA A 53 2.79 -2.03 11.04
C ALA A 53 4.21 -2.59 10.95
N VAL A 54 4.46 -3.49 9.99
CA VAL A 54 5.81 -4.00 9.73
C VAL A 54 6.74 -2.87 9.28
N ILE A 55 6.29 -1.98 8.38
CA ILE A 55 7.07 -0.81 7.97
C ILE A 55 7.37 0.09 9.19
N ALA A 56 6.38 0.37 10.03
CA ALA A 56 6.52 1.20 11.22
C ALA A 56 7.49 0.62 12.25
N PHE A 57 7.62 -0.72 12.33
CA PHE A 57 8.60 -1.38 13.20
C PHE A 57 10.04 -0.96 12.91
N PHE A 58 10.36 -0.64 11.65
CA PHE A 58 11.67 -0.12 11.25
C PHE A 58 11.89 1.36 11.56
N ARG A 59 10.94 2.00 12.27
CA ARG A 59 10.94 3.42 12.65
C ARG A 59 11.28 4.38 11.49
N PRO A 60 10.62 4.26 10.32
CA PRO A 60 10.84 5.18 9.22
C PRO A 60 10.19 6.54 9.51
N SER A 61 10.48 7.54 8.67
CA SER A 61 9.79 8.83 8.72
C SER A 61 8.28 8.63 8.47
N PRO A 62 7.39 9.46 9.09
CA PRO A 62 5.96 9.44 8.77
C PRO A 62 5.66 9.61 7.28
N LEU A 63 6.52 10.31 6.53
CA LEU A 63 6.39 10.46 5.08
C LEU A 63 6.53 9.13 4.33
N VAL A 64 7.34 8.20 4.84
CA VAL A 64 7.47 6.85 4.29
C VAL A 64 6.19 6.06 4.53
N ILE A 65 5.63 6.16 5.74
CA ILE A 65 4.37 5.49 6.08
C ILE A 65 3.24 6.03 5.20
N ALA A 66 3.18 7.34 4.99
CA ALA A 66 2.19 7.97 4.12
C ALA A 66 2.29 7.50 2.67
N GLY A 67 3.50 7.52 2.09
CA GLY A 67 3.72 7.04 0.72
C GLY A 67 3.41 5.55 0.55
N ALA A 68 3.79 4.72 1.52
CA ALA A 68 3.44 3.30 1.52
C ALA A 68 1.93 3.07 1.60
N ALA A 69 1.22 3.82 2.46
CA ALA A 69 -0.23 3.71 2.59
C ALA A 69 -0.95 4.09 1.29
N ILE A 70 -0.51 5.17 0.63
CA ILE A 70 -1.04 5.58 -0.68
C ILE A 70 -0.75 4.52 -1.75
N ALA A 71 0.47 3.99 -1.80
CA ALA A 71 0.84 2.94 -2.76
C ALA A 71 0.01 1.67 -2.57
N LEU A 72 -0.21 1.24 -1.33
CA LEU A 72 -1.04 0.08 -1.01
C LEU A 72 -2.51 0.30 -1.41
N ALA A 73 -3.04 1.51 -1.22
CA ALA A 73 -4.40 1.84 -1.66
C ALA A 73 -4.53 1.86 -3.20
N ILE A 74 -3.55 2.44 -3.90
CA ILE A 74 -3.48 2.42 -5.37
C ILE A 74 -3.40 0.98 -5.88
N PHE A 75 -2.50 0.17 -5.30
CA PHE A 75 -2.34 -1.22 -5.67
C PHE A 75 -3.61 -2.02 -5.43
N LEU A 76 -4.27 -1.84 -4.28
CA LEU A 76 -5.55 -2.50 -4.00
C LEU A 76 -6.63 -2.08 -5.01
N ALA A 77 -6.73 -0.79 -5.35
CA ALA A 77 -7.67 -0.32 -6.35
C ALA A 77 -7.40 -0.93 -7.73
N ALA A 78 -6.12 -1.00 -8.15
CA ALA A 78 -5.72 -1.63 -9.40
C ALA A 78 -6.00 -3.14 -9.41
N PHE A 79 -5.72 -3.81 -8.30
CA PHE A 79 -6.05 -5.23 -8.10
C PHE A 79 -7.56 -5.46 -8.19
N GLY A 80 -8.37 -4.66 -7.51
CA GLY A 80 -9.83 -4.75 -7.57
C GLY A 80 -10.38 -4.52 -8.98
N ALA A 81 -9.87 -3.51 -9.69
CA ALA A 81 -10.23 -3.25 -11.08
C ALA A 81 -9.88 -4.44 -12.00
N TRP A 82 -8.72 -5.06 -11.79
CA TRP A 82 -8.32 -6.26 -12.50
C TRP A 82 -9.25 -7.44 -12.18
N VAL A 83 -9.53 -7.71 -10.90
CA VAL A 83 -10.43 -8.80 -10.48
C VAL A 83 -11.83 -8.64 -11.09
N PHE A 84 -12.40 -7.44 -11.07
CA PHE A 84 -13.71 -7.18 -11.67
C PHE A 84 -13.73 -7.25 -13.20
N SER A 85 -12.55 -7.21 -13.85
CA SER A 85 -12.44 -7.41 -15.29
C SER A 85 -12.39 -8.89 -15.71
N LEU A 86 -12.20 -9.82 -14.76
CA LEU A 86 -12.09 -11.25 -15.05
C LEU A 86 -13.47 -11.88 -15.33
N PRO A 87 -13.61 -12.71 -16.39
CA PRO A 87 -14.87 -13.40 -16.70
C PRO A 87 -15.35 -14.37 -15.61
N HIS A 88 -14.42 -14.95 -14.86
CA HIS A 88 -14.67 -15.83 -13.71
C HIS A 88 -13.74 -15.38 -12.58
N SER A 89 -14.27 -14.62 -11.62
CA SER A 89 -13.53 -14.18 -10.43
C SER A 89 -13.71 -15.13 -9.23
N GLU A 90 -14.39 -16.26 -9.45
CA GLU A 90 -14.67 -17.28 -8.45
C GLU A 90 -13.39 -18.09 -8.16
N GLY A 91 -12.59 -17.63 -7.20
CA GLY A 91 -11.39 -18.34 -6.79
C GLY A 91 -10.55 -17.59 -5.74
N GLU A 92 -9.46 -18.24 -5.33
CA GLU A 92 -8.46 -17.75 -4.37
C GLU A 92 -7.59 -16.59 -4.93
N VAL A 93 -8.18 -15.70 -5.75
CA VAL A 93 -7.49 -14.60 -6.44
C VAL A 93 -6.83 -13.63 -5.44
N TRP A 94 -7.38 -13.56 -4.23
CA TRP A 94 -6.82 -12.79 -3.11
C TRP A 94 -5.42 -13.26 -2.69
N ILE A 95 -5.03 -14.52 -2.95
CA ILE A 95 -3.67 -15.01 -2.69
C ILE A 95 -2.66 -14.22 -3.51
N GLY A 96 -2.98 -13.91 -4.76
CA GLY A 96 -2.15 -13.07 -5.62
C GLY A 96 -1.92 -11.67 -5.03
N TYR A 97 -2.95 -11.09 -4.41
CA TYR A 97 -2.83 -9.82 -3.70
C TYR A 97 -1.89 -9.92 -2.50
N VAL A 98 -2.03 -10.94 -1.65
CA VAL A 98 -1.20 -11.11 -0.44
C VAL A 98 0.26 -11.38 -0.79
N ILE A 99 0.52 -12.22 -1.81
CA ILE A 99 1.87 -12.54 -2.29
C ILE A 99 2.61 -11.30 -2.80
N CYS A 100 1.90 -10.25 -3.24
CA CYS A 100 2.52 -8.99 -3.68
C CYS A 100 2.98 -8.07 -2.55
N LEU A 101 2.46 -8.26 -1.33
CA LEU A 101 2.72 -7.37 -0.19
C LEU A 101 4.19 -7.35 0.31
N PRO A 102 4.96 -8.45 0.27
CA PRO A 102 6.40 -8.42 0.54
C PRO A 102 7.17 -7.43 -0.35
N GLY A 103 6.76 -7.29 -1.62
CA GLY A 103 7.35 -6.30 -2.52
C GLY A 103 7.17 -4.86 -2.02
N ALA A 104 6.04 -4.56 -1.37
CA ALA A 104 5.79 -3.27 -0.76
C ALA A 104 6.76 -2.96 0.39
N LEU A 105 7.09 -3.98 1.21
CA LEU A 105 8.06 -3.85 2.31
C LEU A 105 9.45 -3.51 1.79
N ILE A 106 9.90 -4.20 0.73
CA ILE A 106 11.20 -3.96 0.10
C ILE A 106 11.25 -2.55 -0.47
N GLY A 107 10.23 -2.15 -1.24
CA GLY A 107 10.14 -0.81 -1.81
C GLY A 107 10.14 0.29 -0.74
N ALA A 108 9.40 0.10 0.36
CA ALA A 108 9.37 1.05 1.48
C ALA A 108 10.73 1.16 2.18
N LYS A 109 11.42 0.03 2.39
CA LYS A 109 12.76 0.02 3.00
C LYS A 109 13.77 0.77 2.13
N LEU A 110 13.79 0.50 0.83
CA LEU A 110 14.67 1.19 -0.13
C LEU A 110 14.36 2.69 -0.17
N ALA A 111 13.08 3.08 -0.21
CA ALA A 111 12.70 4.49 -0.19
C ALA A 111 13.15 5.20 1.10
N SER A 112 12.99 4.55 2.25
CA SER A 112 13.45 5.06 3.54
C SER A 112 14.97 5.28 3.56
N ASP A 113 15.74 4.29 3.09
CA ASP A 113 17.20 4.34 3.16
C ASP A 113 17.85 5.27 2.13
N PHE A 114 17.31 5.30 0.91
CA PHE A 114 17.94 5.98 -0.21
C PHE A 114 17.32 7.33 -0.56
N VAL A 115 16.00 7.47 -0.41
CA VAL A 115 15.30 8.69 -0.83
C VAL A 115 15.16 9.65 0.34
N VAL A 116 14.51 9.21 1.42
CA VAL A 116 14.13 10.13 2.50
C VAL A 116 15.32 10.50 3.39
N ARG A 117 16.27 9.58 3.60
CA ARG A 117 17.44 9.85 4.46
C ARG A 117 18.56 10.62 3.76
N ARG A 118 18.64 10.60 2.43
CA ARG A 118 19.77 11.19 1.68
C ARG A 118 19.44 12.50 0.98
N PHE A 119 18.17 12.78 0.72
CA PHE A 119 17.75 13.96 -0.02
C PHE A 119 16.85 14.84 0.83
N ASP A 120 17.10 16.15 0.80
CA ASP A 120 16.24 17.16 1.41
C ASP A 120 15.05 17.44 0.49
N LEU A 121 14.06 16.56 0.55
CA LEU A 121 12.86 16.62 -0.28
C LEU A 121 11.72 17.30 0.48
N SER A 122 10.92 18.10 -0.24
CA SER A 122 9.64 18.55 0.30
C SER A 122 8.72 17.35 0.60
N ALA A 123 7.83 17.51 1.58
CA ALA A 123 6.93 16.44 2.04
C ALA A 123 6.20 15.74 0.88
N LEU A 124 5.64 16.51 -0.06
CA LEU A 124 4.95 15.95 -1.22
C LEU A 124 5.87 15.13 -2.12
N ARG A 125 7.08 15.62 -2.41
CA ARG A 125 8.06 14.90 -3.24
C ARG A 125 8.53 13.61 -2.56
N ALA A 126 8.77 13.66 -1.26
CA ALA A 126 9.13 12.47 -0.47
C ALA A 126 8.01 11.42 -0.50
N VAL A 127 6.76 11.82 -0.27
CA VAL A 127 5.60 10.92 -0.36
C VAL A 127 5.49 10.31 -1.74
N SER A 128 5.51 11.12 -2.81
CA SER A 128 5.42 10.63 -4.19
C SER A 128 6.56 9.67 -4.56
N ALA A 129 7.78 9.96 -4.13
CA ALA A 129 8.94 9.10 -4.40
C ALA A 129 8.83 7.77 -3.63
N VAL A 130 8.39 7.80 -2.36
CA VAL A 130 8.11 6.57 -1.61
C VAL A 130 7.00 5.77 -2.27
N THR A 131 5.90 6.41 -2.66
CA THR A 131 4.78 5.74 -3.36
C THR A 131 5.29 5.01 -4.61
N GLY A 132 6.08 5.70 -5.45
CA GLY A 132 6.67 5.11 -6.65
C GLY A 132 7.58 3.92 -6.36
N MET A 133 8.46 4.02 -5.35
CA MET A 133 9.36 2.94 -4.94
C MET A 133 8.60 1.72 -4.39
N VAL A 134 7.54 1.94 -3.62
CA VAL A 134 6.69 0.86 -3.09
C VAL A 134 5.95 0.16 -4.22
N LEU A 135 5.37 0.91 -5.16
CA LEU A 135 4.72 0.33 -6.35
C LEU A 135 5.72 -0.45 -7.23
N ALA A 136 6.93 0.07 -7.42
CA ALA A 136 7.98 -0.63 -8.14
C ALA A 136 8.39 -1.93 -7.43
N GLY A 137 8.49 -1.92 -6.10
CA GLY A 137 8.76 -3.13 -5.31
C GLY A 137 7.66 -4.18 -5.44
N ILE A 138 6.39 -3.75 -5.40
CA ILE A 138 5.24 -4.63 -5.66
C ILE A 138 5.31 -5.23 -7.07
N ALA A 139 5.54 -4.41 -8.09
CA ALA A 139 5.62 -4.84 -9.49
C ALA A 139 6.78 -5.82 -9.73
N ALA A 140 7.96 -5.56 -9.15
CA ALA A 140 9.10 -6.45 -9.23
C ALA A 140 8.82 -7.81 -8.56
N ASN A 141 8.20 -7.80 -7.38
CA ASN A 141 7.80 -9.02 -6.69
C ASN A 141 6.77 -9.83 -7.49
N LEU A 142 5.77 -9.15 -8.08
CA LEU A 142 4.80 -9.77 -8.96
C LEU A 142 5.47 -10.41 -10.19
N ALA A 143 6.44 -9.74 -10.80
CA ALA A 143 7.20 -10.28 -11.93
C ALA A 143 7.99 -11.54 -11.56
N ILE A 144 8.64 -11.56 -10.39
CA ILE A 144 9.37 -12.72 -9.89
C ILE A 144 8.43 -13.92 -9.69
N VAL A 145 7.27 -13.68 -9.04
CA VAL A 145 6.27 -14.72 -8.80
C VAL A 145 5.71 -15.25 -10.12
N ALA A 146 5.42 -14.36 -11.07
CA ALA A 146 4.96 -14.75 -12.40
C ALA A 146 6.00 -15.63 -13.12
N MET A 147 7.28 -15.26 -13.08
CA MET A 147 8.34 -16.06 -13.68
C MET A 147 8.48 -17.44 -13.01
N ALA A 148 8.40 -17.50 -11.68
CA ALA A 148 8.51 -18.74 -10.92
C ALA A 148 7.36 -19.73 -11.19
N LEU A 149 6.17 -19.23 -11.56
CA LEU A 149 5.01 -20.07 -11.89
C LEU A 149 5.04 -20.64 -13.32
N HIS A 150 5.89 -20.10 -14.20
CA HIS A 150 6.03 -20.56 -15.60
C HIS A 150 7.35 -21.34 -15.85
N ALA A 151 8.14 -21.59 -14.81
CA ALA A 151 9.40 -22.34 -14.85
C ALA A 151 9.19 -23.80 -14.43
#